data_AF-A0A453GT62-F1
#
_entry.id   AF-A0A453GT62-F1
#
_cell.length_a   1.000
_cell.length_b   1.000
_cell.length_c   1.000
_cell.angle_alpha   90.00
_cell.angle_beta   90.00
_cell.angle_gamma   90.00
#
_symmetry.space_group_name_H-M   'P 1'
#
loop_
_entity.id
_entity.type
_entity.pdbx_description
1 polymer ?
#
loop_
_entity_poly.entity_id
_entity_poly.type
_entity_poly.pdbx_seq_one_letter_code
_entity_poly.pdbx_strand_id
1 'polypeptide(L)'
;MTIDPSYLEAKLKVRGATESEDKDLSKFAKTYSLGCYLPIKHTSKLCTLELQHYTVCSSVEATIRVQVIEGQFPRDFRGVLTASTDAESGVMISLLDFNNDELPVDADGSVKLSRQVVSVRKGGKLKVSVWQHGVGEEEDQEITAASFTATEAETSTNYMPMKKWKCWMEVTVAWSLFSCW
;
A
#
# COMPACT_ATOMS: atom_id res chain seq x y z
N MET A 1 6.93 -28.87 16.82
CA MET A 1 7.21 -27.42 16.86
C MET A 1 5.87 -26.74 17.05
N THR A 2 5.57 -26.32 18.28
CA THR A 2 4.31 -25.64 18.61
C THR A 2 4.41 -24.23 18.06
N ILE A 3 3.64 -23.93 17.01
CA ILE A 3 3.52 -22.57 16.47
C ILE A 3 2.75 -21.77 17.51
N ASP A 4 3.38 -20.76 18.10
CA ASP A 4 2.71 -19.84 19.02
C ASP A 4 1.57 -19.14 18.25
N PRO A 5 0.30 -19.25 18.69
CA PRO A 5 -0.79 -18.58 18.01
C PRO A 5 -0.56 -17.07 18.06
N SER A 6 -0.33 -16.46 16.90
CA SER A 6 -0.26 -15.00 16.79
C SER A 6 -1.67 -14.42 16.88
N TYR A 7 -1.80 -13.26 17.51
CA TYR A 7 -3.07 -12.57 17.68
C TYR A 7 -3.12 -11.32 16.82
N LEU A 8 -4.21 -11.16 16.08
CA LEU A 8 -4.57 -9.92 15.44
C LEU A 8 -5.71 -9.29 16.23
N GLU A 9 -5.46 -8.11 16.78
CA GLU A 9 -6.51 -7.23 17.32
C GLU A 9 -6.79 -6.10 16.34
N ALA A 10 -8.06 -5.86 16.05
CA ALA A 10 -8.48 -4.74 15.23
C ALA A 10 -9.72 -4.09 15.82
N LYS A 11 -9.76 -2.76 15.69
CA LYS A 11 -10.88 -1.91 16.11
C LYS A 11 -11.28 -1.02 14.94
N LEU A 12 -12.49 -1.22 14.42
CA LEU A 12 -13.07 -0.38 13.40
C LEU A 12 -14.00 0.65 14.03
N LYS A 13 -13.82 1.92 13.64
CA LYS A 13 -14.63 3.05 14.06
C LYS A 13 -15.21 3.77 12.85
N VAL A 14 -16.41 4.33 13.02
CA VAL A 14 -16.96 5.35 12.11
C VAL A 14 -16.44 6.70 12.58
N ARG A 15 -15.80 7.43 11.66
CA ARG A 15 -15.20 8.74 11.95
C ARG A 15 -16.30 9.80 12.20
N GLY A 16 -16.20 10.52 13.31
CA GLY A 16 -17.00 11.70 13.63
C GLY A 16 -16.38 12.99 13.06
N ALA A 17 -16.95 14.16 13.37
CA ALA A 17 -16.31 15.43 13.00
C ALA A 17 -15.08 15.70 13.89
N THR A 18 -15.07 15.15 15.09
CA THR A 18 -13.91 15.11 16.01
C THR A 18 -13.63 13.69 16.49
N GLU A 19 -12.43 13.42 16.98
CA GLU A 19 -12.06 12.10 17.51
C GLU A 19 -12.96 11.67 18.68
N SER A 20 -13.46 12.62 19.48
CA SER A 20 -14.41 12.34 20.56
C SER A 20 -15.78 11.89 20.08
N GLU A 21 -16.13 12.17 18.82
CA GLU A 21 -17.39 11.77 18.20
C GLU A 21 -17.27 10.45 17.41
N ASP A 22 -16.07 9.87 17.31
CA ASP A 22 -15.86 8.58 16.66
C ASP A 22 -16.66 7.49 17.37
N LYS A 23 -17.38 6.68 16.60
CA LYS A 23 -18.23 5.61 17.12
C LYS A 23 -17.63 4.25 16.80
N ASP A 24 -17.59 3.38 17.80
CA ASP A 24 -17.12 2.01 17.61
C ASP A 24 -18.11 1.24 16.73
N LEU A 25 -17.62 0.71 15.60
CA LEU A 25 -18.41 -0.10 14.68
C LEU A 25 -18.21 -1.59 14.97
N SER A 26 -16.97 -2.00 15.20
CA SER A 26 -16.61 -3.39 15.48
C SER A 26 -15.24 -3.48 16.17
N LYS A 27 -15.07 -4.48 17.03
CA LYS A 27 -13.80 -4.78 17.70
C LYS A 27 -13.64 -6.29 17.76
N PHE A 28 -12.46 -6.80 17.39
CA PHE A 28 -12.16 -8.22 17.52
C PHE A 28 -10.70 -8.47 17.84
N ALA A 29 -10.45 -9.60 18.49
CA ALA A 29 -9.15 -10.23 18.60
C ALA A 29 -9.30 -11.68 18.09
N LYS A 30 -8.52 -12.07 17.09
CA LYS A 30 -8.54 -13.43 16.54
C LYS A 30 -7.13 -13.99 16.44
N THR A 31 -6.99 -15.26 16.80
CA THR A 31 -5.77 -16.03 16.55
C THR A 31 -5.67 -16.33 15.07
N TYR A 32 -4.46 -16.25 14.52
CA TYR A 32 -4.15 -16.74 13.19
C TYR A 32 -2.86 -17.55 13.23
N SER A 33 -2.74 -18.49 12.29
CA SER A 33 -1.54 -19.29 12.08
C SER A 33 -0.71 -18.68 10.97
N LEU A 34 0.55 -18.35 11.29
CA LEU A 34 1.52 -17.94 10.29
C LEU A 34 1.64 -19.00 9.18
N GLY A 35 1.63 -18.55 7.92
CA GLY A 35 1.72 -19.42 6.75
C GLY A 35 0.38 -19.92 6.20
N CYS A 36 -0.76 -19.57 6.81
CA CYS A 36 -2.08 -19.87 6.25
C CYS A 36 -2.68 -18.66 5.52
N TYR A 37 -3.31 -18.91 4.38
CA TYR A 37 -4.04 -17.93 3.59
C TYR A 37 -5.53 -18.09 3.87
N LEU A 38 -5.99 -17.60 5.02
CA LEU A 38 -7.40 -17.66 5.36
C LEU A 38 -7.94 -16.26 5.65
N PRO A 39 -9.03 -15.84 4.99
CA PRO A 39 -9.67 -14.59 5.36
C PRO A 39 -10.15 -14.68 6.81
N ILE A 40 -9.70 -13.73 7.63
CA ILE A 40 -10.20 -13.57 9.00
C ILE A 40 -11.54 -12.84 8.87
N LYS A 41 -12.63 -13.60 8.88
CA LYS A 41 -13.99 -13.05 8.89
C LYS A 41 -14.45 -12.85 10.33
N HIS A 42 -14.93 -11.65 10.67
CA HIS A 42 -15.53 -11.34 11.95
C HIS A 42 -16.83 -10.57 11.76
N THR A 43 -17.95 -11.17 12.17
CA THR A 43 -19.26 -10.54 12.13
C THR A 43 -19.61 -10.00 13.51
N SER A 44 -19.87 -8.69 13.57
CA SER A 44 -20.42 -7.99 14.72
C SER A 44 -21.91 -7.71 14.52
N LYS A 45 -22.56 -7.03 15.48
CA LYS A 45 -23.96 -6.60 15.32
C LYS A 45 -24.17 -5.58 14.20
N LEU A 46 -23.13 -4.80 13.87
CA LEU A 46 -23.25 -3.63 12.99
C LEU A 46 -22.57 -3.83 11.63
N CYS A 47 -21.61 -4.74 11.53
CA CYS A 47 -20.89 -5.02 10.29
C CYS A 47 -20.23 -6.40 10.28
N THR A 48 -19.88 -6.87 9.08
CA THR A 48 -18.95 -7.97 8.88
C THR A 48 -17.63 -7.42 8.38
N LEU A 49 -16.55 -7.72 9.10
CA LEU A 49 -15.18 -7.46 8.72
C LEU A 49 -14.58 -8.70 8.08
N GLU A 50 -13.94 -8.52 6.94
CA GLU A 50 -13.15 -9.57 6.29
C GLU A 50 -11.74 -9.05 6.10
N LEU A 51 -10.78 -9.64 6.81
CA LEU A 51 -9.37 -9.32 6.64
C LEU A 51 -8.69 -10.42 5.83
N GLN A 52 -8.13 -10.05 4.69
CA GLN A 52 -7.18 -10.89 3.99
C GLN A 52 -5.78 -10.63 4.55
N HIS A 53 -5.06 -11.69 4.90
CA HIS A 53 -3.68 -11.60 5.33
C HIS A 53 -2.82 -12.55 4.49
N TYR A 54 -1.62 -12.10 4.16
CA TYR A 54 -0.62 -12.85 3.41
C TYR A 54 0.62 -12.96 4.30
N THR A 55 1.10 -14.17 4.55
CA THR A 55 2.37 -14.36 5.25
C THR A 55 3.50 -14.38 4.22
N VAL A 56 4.38 -13.38 4.28
CA VAL A 56 5.60 -13.36 3.47
C VAL A 56 6.72 -14.09 4.23
N CYS A 57 7.03 -15.34 3.85
CA CYS A 57 8.19 -16.04 4.40
C CYS A 57 9.49 -15.43 3.86
N SER A 58 10.45 -15.16 4.75
CA SER A 58 11.75 -14.57 4.40
C SER A 58 11.59 -13.26 3.62
N SER A 59 11.07 -12.23 4.29
CA SER A 59 10.80 -10.93 3.69
C SER A 59 11.89 -9.90 3.97
N VAL A 60 11.86 -8.85 3.16
CA VAL A 60 12.56 -7.59 3.38
C VAL A 60 11.52 -6.48 3.52
N GLU A 61 11.83 -5.47 4.31
CA GLU A 61 11.10 -4.23 4.37
C GLU A 61 11.48 -3.37 3.16
N ALA A 62 10.47 -2.82 2.49
CA ALA A 62 10.63 -1.89 1.39
C ALA A 62 10.02 -0.55 1.81
N THR A 63 10.88 0.42 2.14
CA THR A 63 10.46 1.79 2.41
C THR A 63 10.49 2.58 1.10
N ILE A 64 9.31 2.95 0.64
CA ILE A 64 9.02 3.59 -0.64
C ILE A 64 8.94 5.11 -0.44
N ARG A 65 9.72 5.84 -1.23
CA ARG A 65 9.59 7.29 -1.43
C ARG A 65 9.27 7.54 -2.89
N VAL A 66 8.38 8.50 -3.14
CA VAL A 66 7.99 8.92 -4.48
C VAL A 66 8.22 10.42 -4.59
N GLN A 67 8.84 10.86 -5.68
CA GLN A 67 9.21 12.26 -5.89
C GLN A 67 8.84 12.69 -7.31
N VAL A 68 8.20 13.84 -7.46
CA VAL A 68 8.03 14.48 -8.78
C VAL A 68 9.33 15.18 -9.12
N ILE A 69 10.04 14.70 -10.15
CA ILE A 69 11.38 15.18 -10.53
C ILE A 69 11.36 16.08 -11.76
N GLU A 70 10.32 15.98 -12.59
CA GLU A 70 10.15 16.82 -13.78
C GLU A 70 8.68 17.04 -14.09
N GLY A 71 8.35 18.26 -14.51
CA GLY A 71 6.98 18.65 -14.84
C GLY A 71 6.12 18.87 -13.59
N GLN A 72 4.80 18.94 -13.81
CA GLN A 72 3.82 19.08 -12.76
C GLN A 72 2.83 17.92 -12.87
N PHE A 73 2.48 17.32 -11.73
CA PHE A 73 1.46 16.28 -11.70
C PHE A 73 0.10 16.88 -12.15
N PRO A 74 -0.69 16.16 -12.96
CA PRO A 74 -1.93 16.72 -13.49
C PRO A 74 -2.91 17.14 -12.39
N ARG A 75 -3.51 18.32 -12.58
CA ARG A 75 -4.67 18.77 -11.79
C ARG A 75 -5.88 17.89 -12.13
N ASP A 76 -6.77 17.74 -11.16
CA ASP A 76 -8.02 16.99 -11.28
C ASP A 76 -7.83 15.50 -11.66
N PHE A 77 -6.64 14.96 -11.46
CA PHE A 77 -6.34 13.56 -11.70
C PHE A 77 -6.82 12.74 -10.49
N ARG A 78 -7.88 11.94 -10.69
CA ARG A 78 -8.40 11.02 -9.67
C ARG A 78 -7.71 9.68 -9.80
N GLY A 79 -7.10 9.22 -8.72
CA GLY A 79 -6.36 7.99 -8.79
C GLY A 79 -5.76 7.55 -7.48
N VAL A 80 -4.96 6.50 -7.60
CA VAL A 80 -4.31 5.85 -6.47
C VAL A 80 -2.89 5.44 -6.82
N LEU A 81 -1.95 5.75 -5.94
CA LEU A 81 -0.62 5.14 -5.94
C LEU A 81 -0.71 3.81 -5.19
N THR A 82 -0.31 2.73 -5.85
CA THR A 82 -0.37 1.38 -5.30
C THR A 82 1.01 0.72 -5.28
N ALA A 83 1.19 -0.21 -4.36
CA ALA A 83 2.26 -1.19 -4.38
C ALA A 83 1.65 -2.59 -4.54
N SER A 84 2.28 -3.42 -5.36
CA SER A 84 1.95 -4.84 -5.50
C SER A 84 3.23 -5.67 -5.47
N THR A 85 3.12 -6.91 -5.02
CA THR A 85 4.25 -7.85 -4.93
C THR A 85 3.93 -9.10 -5.75
N ASP A 86 4.93 -9.94 -6.02
CA ASP A 86 4.79 -11.21 -6.78
C ASP A 86 3.78 -12.22 -6.21
N ALA A 87 3.12 -11.92 -5.10
CA ALA A 87 2.15 -12.82 -4.51
C ALA A 87 1.05 -13.18 -5.52
N GLU A 88 0.72 -14.48 -5.59
CA GLU A 88 -0.35 -15.08 -6.40
C GLU A 88 -1.74 -14.42 -6.21
N SER A 89 -1.88 -13.54 -5.21
CA SER A 89 -3.14 -12.96 -4.77
C SER A 89 -3.55 -11.68 -5.50
N GLY A 90 -2.73 -11.10 -6.38
CA GLY A 90 -3.10 -9.87 -7.11
C GLY A 90 -3.44 -8.67 -6.20
N VAL A 91 -2.94 -8.68 -4.96
CA VAL A 91 -3.28 -7.69 -3.94
C VAL A 91 -2.56 -6.38 -4.25
N MET A 92 -3.33 -5.31 -4.41
CA MET A 92 -2.82 -3.94 -4.50
C MET A 92 -2.94 -3.25 -3.15
N ILE A 93 -1.82 -2.79 -2.62
CA ILE A 93 -1.74 -2.01 -1.40
C ILE A 93 -1.80 -0.53 -1.80
N SER A 94 -2.85 0.17 -1.39
CA SER A 94 -2.94 1.62 -1.57
C SER A 94 -1.89 2.32 -0.70
N LEU A 95 -0.96 3.03 -1.35
CA LEU A 95 0.05 3.90 -0.74
C LEU A 95 -0.50 5.31 -0.52
N LEU A 96 -1.29 5.80 -1.47
CA LEU A 96 -1.97 7.08 -1.40
C LEU A 96 -3.15 7.08 -2.36
N ASP A 97 -4.33 7.39 -1.86
CA ASP A 97 -5.54 7.67 -2.64
C ASP A 97 -5.73 9.19 -2.69
N PHE A 98 -5.88 9.76 -3.88
CA PHE A 98 -6.11 11.18 -4.08
C PHE A 98 -7.38 11.34 -4.94
N ASN A 99 -8.52 11.46 -4.25
CA ASN A 99 -9.84 11.63 -4.86
C ASN A 99 -10.20 13.12 -4.89
N ASN A 100 -10.11 13.75 -6.07
CA ASN A 100 -10.36 15.18 -6.32
C ASN A 100 -9.42 16.18 -5.66
N ASP A 101 -8.60 15.74 -4.71
CA ASP A 101 -7.59 16.59 -4.09
C ASP A 101 -6.32 16.66 -4.94
N GLU A 102 -5.60 17.78 -4.88
CA GLU A 102 -4.29 17.92 -5.49
C GLU A 102 -3.31 16.91 -4.87
N LEU A 103 -2.42 16.33 -5.68
CA LEU A 103 -1.40 15.42 -5.17
C LEU A 103 -0.58 16.14 -4.07
N PRO A 104 -0.51 15.62 -2.84
CA PRO A 104 0.16 16.31 -1.75
C PRO A 104 1.67 16.21 -1.93
N VAL A 105 2.27 17.24 -2.53
CA VAL A 105 3.69 17.33 -2.84
C VAL A 105 4.37 18.37 -1.94
N ASP A 106 5.50 18.01 -1.33
CA ASP A 106 6.36 18.91 -0.58
C ASP A 106 7.20 19.82 -1.48
N ALA A 107 7.82 20.85 -0.90
CA ALA A 107 8.64 21.81 -1.63
C ALA A 107 9.84 21.17 -2.37
N ASP A 108 10.30 20.00 -1.91
CA ASP A 108 11.37 19.23 -2.56
C ASP A 108 10.84 18.28 -3.65
N GLY A 109 9.53 18.25 -3.91
CA GLY A 109 8.89 17.33 -4.85
C GLY A 109 8.46 16.00 -4.24
N SER A 110 8.69 15.74 -2.95
CA SER A 110 8.28 14.49 -2.30
C SER A 110 6.77 14.37 -2.22
N VAL A 111 6.22 13.24 -2.63
CA VAL A 111 4.81 12.93 -2.48
C VAL A 111 4.57 12.42 -1.06
N LYS A 112 3.62 13.02 -0.33
CA LYS A 112 3.20 12.58 1.01
C LYS A 112 2.34 11.33 0.91
N LEU A 113 2.97 10.18 1.00
CA LEU A 113 2.26 8.90 1.01
C LEU A 113 1.54 8.69 2.35
N SER A 114 0.35 8.10 2.29
CA SER A 114 -0.37 7.63 3.49
C SER A 114 0.25 6.35 4.05
N ARG A 115 0.84 5.53 3.18
CA ARG A 115 1.64 4.35 3.53
C ARG A 115 2.89 4.33 2.67
N GLN A 116 4.02 4.06 3.31
CA GLN A 116 5.34 4.10 2.68
C GLN A 116 6.14 2.82 2.91
N VAL A 117 5.66 1.88 3.71
CA VAL A 117 6.38 0.63 4.01
C VAL A 117 5.55 -0.56 3.58
N VAL A 118 6.15 -1.46 2.82
CA VAL A 118 5.56 -2.75 2.44
C VAL A 118 6.55 -3.89 2.69
N SER A 119 6.03 -5.09 2.96
CA SER A 119 6.85 -6.29 3.10
C SER A 119 6.91 -7.03 1.76
N VAL A 120 8.11 -7.35 1.30
CA VAL A 120 8.35 -8.01 0.01
C VAL A 120 9.14 -9.29 0.24
N ARG A 121 8.80 -10.37 -0.46
CA ARG A 121 9.59 -11.61 -0.38
C ARG A 121 11.02 -11.33 -0.83
N LYS A 122 12.01 -11.84 -0.10
CA LYS A 122 13.43 -11.75 -0.49
C LYS A 122 13.62 -12.33 -1.89
N GLY A 123 14.23 -11.56 -2.79
CA GLY A 123 14.40 -11.91 -4.20
C GLY A 123 13.14 -11.84 -5.07
N GLY A 124 11.98 -11.50 -4.50
CA GLY A 124 10.74 -11.23 -5.23
C GLY A 124 10.73 -9.84 -5.87
N LYS A 125 9.60 -9.44 -6.44
CA LYS A 125 9.38 -8.13 -7.05
C LYS A 125 8.44 -7.27 -6.23
N LEU A 126 8.69 -5.97 -6.36
CA LEU A 126 7.80 -4.90 -5.97
C LEU A 126 7.46 -4.10 -7.22
N LYS A 127 6.19 -3.85 -7.46
CA LYS A 127 5.71 -2.94 -8.50
C LYS A 127 4.96 -1.79 -7.83
N VAL A 128 5.44 -0.58 -8.02
CA VAL A 128 4.76 0.66 -7.62
C VAL A 128 4.07 1.22 -8.86
N SER A 129 2.81 1.63 -8.75
CA SER A 129 1.99 2.00 -9.90
C SER A 129 1.09 3.18 -9.60
N VAL A 130 0.82 3.99 -10.61
CA VAL A 130 -0.19 5.05 -10.58
C VAL A 130 -1.37 4.56 -11.38
N TRP A 131 -2.53 4.47 -10.74
CA TRP A 131 -3.80 4.11 -11.35
C TRP A 131 -4.69 5.34 -11.43
N GLN A 132 -5.41 5.46 -12.53
CA GLN A 132 -6.46 6.44 -12.71
C GLN A 132 -7.82 5.77 -12.45
N HIS A 133 -8.66 6.39 -11.63
CA HIS A 133 -10.01 5.91 -11.40
C HIS A 133 -10.87 6.12 -12.65
N GLY A 134 -11.61 5.09 -13.05
CA GLY A 134 -12.60 5.18 -14.12
C GLY A 134 -13.77 6.10 -13.74
N VAL A 135 -14.45 6.68 -14.73
CA VAL A 135 -15.65 7.49 -14.52
C VAL A 135 -16.88 6.71 -14.97
N GLY A 136 -17.86 6.55 -14.06
CA GLY A 136 -19.09 5.83 -14.37
C GLY A 136 -18.87 4.33 -14.48
N GLU A 137 -19.00 3.78 -15.69
CA GLU A 137 -18.81 2.36 -15.98
C GLU A 137 -17.39 2.03 -16.49
N GLU A 138 -16.53 3.04 -16.64
CA GLU A 138 -15.14 2.82 -17.05
C GLU A 138 -14.34 2.10 -15.95
N GLU A 139 -13.48 1.16 -16.35
CA GLU A 139 -12.56 0.46 -15.45
C GLU A 139 -11.35 1.34 -15.10
N ASP A 140 -10.76 1.08 -13.94
CA ASP A 140 -9.53 1.73 -13.52
C ASP A 140 -8.37 1.38 -14.46
N GLN A 141 -7.53 2.38 -14.77
CA GLN A 141 -6.44 2.23 -15.73
C GLN A 141 -5.08 2.43 -15.08
N GLU A 142 -4.16 1.49 -15.27
CA GLU A 142 -2.74 1.68 -14.90
C GLU A 142 -2.09 2.67 -15.87
N ILE A 143 -1.69 3.83 -15.35
CA ILE A 143 -1.09 4.90 -16.15
C ILE A 143 0.41 4.69 -16.33
N THR A 144 1.08 4.27 -15.27
CA THR A 144 2.53 4.07 -15.25
C THR A 144 2.94 3.23 -14.04
N ALA A 145 4.10 2.60 -14.13
CA ALA A 145 4.62 1.76 -13.07
C ALA A 145 6.14 1.69 -13.06
N ALA A 146 6.70 1.48 -11.87
CA ALA A 146 8.10 1.18 -11.63
C ALA A 146 8.22 -0.18 -10.94
N SER A 147 9.05 -1.06 -11.49
CA SER A 147 9.29 -2.40 -10.95
C SER A 147 10.68 -2.52 -10.37
N PHE A 148 10.79 -3.29 -9.29
CA PHE A 148 12.01 -3.50 -8.52
C PHE A 148 12.19 -4.98 -8.21
N THR A 149 13.44 -5.39 -8.00
CA THR A 149 13.76 -6.69 -7.40
C THR A 149 14.19 -6.45 -5.97
N ALA A 150 13.57 -7.17 -5.03
CA ALA A 150 13.85 -7.03 -3.62
C ALA A 150 15.30 -7.46 -3.31
N THR A 151 16.04 -6.56 -2.68
CA THR A 151 17.40 -6.80 -2.15
C THR A 151 17.36 -6.81 -0.62
N GLU A 152 18.44 -7.29 0.01
CA GLU A 152 18.54 -7.40 1.47
C GLU A 152 18.83 -6.05 2.15
N ALA A 153 19.46 -5.15 1.40
CA ALA A 153 19.88 -3.82 1.84
C ALA A 153 19.97 -2.91 0.61
N GLU A 154 20.48 -1.70 0.84
CA GLU A 154 20.71 -0.66 -0.16
C GLU A 154 19.43 0.02 -0.65
N THR A 155 19.60 0.89 -1.64
CA THR A 155 18.52 1.66 -2.25
C THR A 155 18.42 1.30 -3.72
N SER A 156 17.20 1.12 -4.20
CA SER A 156 16.90 0.98 -5.62
C SER A 156 16.08 2.16 -6.10
N THR A 157 16.40 2.68 -7.28
CA THR A 157 15.67 3.79 -7.88
C THR A 157 15.18 3.40 -9.26
N ASN A 158 13.94 3.77 -9.57
CA ASN A 158 13.34 3.58 -10.88
C ASN A 158 12.34 4.72 -11.14
N TYR A 159 11.90 4.89 -12.38
CA TYR A 159 11.11 6.04 -12.80
C TYR A 159 9.74 5.62 -13.34
N MET A 160 8.75 6.47 -13.10
CA MET A 160 7.39 6.35 -13.61
C MET A 160 7.10 7.54 -14.54
N PRO A 161 7.33 7.38 -15.86
CA PRO A 161 7.03 8.45 -16.82
C PRO A 161 5.52 8.53 -17.08
N MET A 162 4.93 9.70 -16.87
CA MET A 162 3.54 10.02 -17.23
C MET A 162 3.53 10.85 -18.51
N LYS A 163 3.90 10.23 -19.64
CA LYS A 163 4.20 10.90 -20.92
C LYS A 163 3.11 11.85 -21.40
N LYS A 164 1.83 11.47 -21.25
CA LYS A 164 0.67 12.28 -21.66
C LYS A 164 0.64 13.65 -20.97
N TRP A 165 1.14 13.73 -19.74
CA TRP A 165 1.16 14.95 -18.93
C TRP A 165 2.52 15.62 -18.83
N LYS A 166 3.55 15.06 -19.50
CA LYS A 166 4.94 15.53 -19.37
C LYS A 166 5.36 15.66 -17.90
N CYS A 167 5.00 14.67 -17.09
CA CYS A 167 5.35 14.56 -15.68
C CYS A 167 6.19 13.30 -15.49
N TRP A 168 7.29 13.40 -14.74
CA TRP A 168 8.14 12.27 -14.38
C TRP A 168 8.25 12.18 -12.86
N MET A 169 8.04 10.96 -12.39
CA MET A 169 8.16 10.62 -10.99
C MET A 169 9.33 9.66 -10.82
N GLU A 170 10.13 9.89 -9.80
CA GLU A 170 11.12 8.94 -9.31
C GLU A 170 10.51 8.15 -8.15
N VAL A 171 10.78 6.85 -8.13
CA VAL A 171 10.46 5.97 -7.02
C VAL A 171 11.77 5.44 -6.47
N THR A 172 12.02 5.74 -5.21
CA THR A 172 13.17 5.27 -4.44
C THR A 172 12.67 4.24 -3.43
N VAL A 173 13.33 3.09 -3.36
CA VAL A 173 13.02 2.05 -2.38
C VAL A 173 14.27 1.77 -1.55
N ALA A 174 14.21 2.06 -0.26
CA ALA A 174 15.21 1.64 0.70
C ALA A 174 14.85 0.26 1.25
N TRP A 175 15.75 -0.71 1.07
CA TRP A 175 15.56 -2.09 1.48
C TRP A 175 16.23 -2.35 2.81
N SER A 176 15.56 -3.11 3.67
CA SER A 176 16.18 -3.63 4.89
C SER A 176 15.68 -5.03 5.24
N LEU A 177 16.56 -5.87 5.76
CA LEU A 177 16.17 -7.16 6.32
C LEU A 177 15.48 -6.96 7.67
N PHE A 178 14.38 -7.69 7.89
CA PHE A 178 13.88 -7.88 9.24
C PHE A 178 14.94 -8.67 10.03
N SER A 179 15.51 -8.06 11.07
CA SER A 179 16.32 -8.80 12.03
C SER A 179 15.37 -9.62 12.90
N CYS A 180 15.38 -10.94 12.72
CA CYS A 180 14.76 -11.83 13.69
C CYS A 180 15.68 -11.88 14.93
N TRP A 181 15.21 -11.35 16.05
CA TRP A 181 15.84 -11.52 17.36
C TRP A 181 15.31 -12.80 18.03
#